data_AF-A0A517QAH8-F1
#
_entry.id   AF-A0A517QAH8-F1
#
_cell.length_a   1.000
_cell.length_b   1.000
_cell.length_c   1.000
_cell.angle_alpha   90.00
_cell.angle_beta   90.00
_cell.angle_gamma   90.00
#
_symmetry.space_group_name_H-M   'P 1'
#
loop_
_entity.id
_entity.type
_entity.pdbx_description
1 polymer ?
#
loop_
_entity_poly.entity_id
_entity_poly.type
_entity_poly.pdbx_seq_one_letter_code
_entity_poly.pdbx_strand_id
1 'polypeptide(L)'
;MFNEQGKIIRKELARIVFGESKQHQESLKSLEKIVHPEIHRRLEQEIQAARSQGHVDAILIDAAVILEAGWQELCDHIVFIECPFEQRLQRVTRNRGWSTAELTRRENHQLPLSEKRKLATTVVHNDQDLQSAGRQLSRFIDLILQPEKETNN
;
A
#
# COMPACT_ATOMS: atom_id res chain seq x y z
N MET A 1 -22.34 12.87 -0.36
CA MET A 1 -21.86 13.98 0.50
C MET A 1 -20.83 14.79 -0.26
N PHE A 2 -21.25 15.91 -0.83
CA PHE A 2 -20.38 16.79 -1.61
C PHE A 2 -20.43 18.19 -1.01
N ASN A 3 -19.31 18.91 -1.07
CA ASN A 3 -19.31 20.34 -0.76
C ASN A 3 -19.92 21.14 -1.92
N GLU A 4 -20.01 22.47 -1.77
CA GLU A 4 -20.57 23.38 -2.79
C GLU A 4 -19.83 23.32 -4.14
N GLN A 5 -18.58 22.84 -4.14
CA GLN A 5 -17.77 22.65 -5.35
C GLN A 5 -17.87 21.24 -5.94
N GLY A 6 -18.81 20.41 -5.47
CA GLY A 6 -18.99 19.04 -5.95
C GLY A 6 -17.90 18.06 -5.52
N LYS A 7 -17.03 18.42 -4.57
CA LYS A 7 -15.97 17.54 -4.06
C LYS A 7 -16.47 16.70 -2.88
N ILE A 8 -16.01 15.45 -2.80
CA ILE A 8 -16.37 14.54 -1.71
C ILE A 8 -15.87 15.11 -0.38
N ILE A 9 -16.77 15.19 0.60
CA ILE A 9 -16.39 15.50 1.98
C ILE A 9 -15.87 14.21 2.64
N ARG A 10 -14.56 14.01 2.59
CA ARG A 10 -13.89 12.75 3.01
C ARG A 10 -14.24 12.31 4.43
N LYS A 11 -14.40 13.26 5.37
CA LYS A 11 -14.76 12.97 6.76
C LYS A 11 -16.16 12.32 6.87
N GLU A 12 -17.11 12.79 6.07
CA GLU A 12 -18.47 12.26 6.07
C GLU A 12 -18.54 10.90 5.39
N LEU A 13 -17.85 10.73 4.26
CA LEU A 13 -17.72 9.42 3.61
C LEU A 13 -17.05 8.41 4.55
N ALA A 14 -15.98 8.81 5.24
CA ALA A 14 -15.28 7.97 6.21
C ALA A 14 -16.20 7.46 7.32
N ARG A 15 -17.13 8.28 7.83
CA ARG A 15 -18.10 7.83 8.85
C ARG A 15 -19.05 6.74 8.32
N ILE A 16 -19.37 6.75 7.04
CA ILE A 16 -20.27 5.77 6.41
C ILE A 16 -19.58 4.43 6.18
N VAL A 17 -18.31 4.45 5.79
CA VAL A 17 -17.58 3.24 5.36
C VAL A 17 -16.67 2.65 6.44
N PHE A 18 -16.23 3.46 7.41
CA PHE A 18 -15.37 2.99 8.50
C PHE A 18 -16.15 2.92 9.80
N GLY A 19 -16.71 1.74 10.09
CA GLY A 19 -17.41 1.35 11.32
C GLY A 19 -17.46 -0.18 11.46
N GLU A 20 -17.96 -0.69 12.59
CA GLU A 20 -17.90 -2.13 12.88
C GLU A 20 -19.17 -2.91 12.48
N SER A 21 -20.26 -2.20 12.19
CA SER A 21 -21.52 -2.87 11.82
C SER A 21 -21.45 -3.45 10.40
N LYS A 22 -22.29 -4.46 10.14
CA LYS A 22 -22.45 -5.08 8.82
C LYS A 22 -22.69 -4.03 7.71
N GLN A 23 -23.47 -3.00 8.01
CA GLN A 23 -23.75 -1.90 7.08
C GLN A 23 -22.49 -1.13 6.66
N HIS A 24 -21.55 -0.90 7.58
CA HIS A 24 -20.30 -0.21 7.24
C HIS A 24 -19.43 -1.09 6.33
N GLN A 25 -19.37 -2.39 6.60
CA GLN A 25 -18.64 -3.35 5.76
C GLN A 25 -19.24 -3.43 4.35
N GLU A 26 -20.56 -3.45 4.22
CA GLU A 26 -21.25 -3.43 2.92
C GLU A 26 -21.03 -2.10 2.19
N SER A 27 -21.01 -0.98 2.91
CA SER A 27 -20.75 0.35 2.36
C SER A 27 -19.30 0.50 1.88
N LEU A 28 -18.34 -0.02 2.64
CA LEU A 28 -16.93 -0.06 2.24
C LEU A 28 -16.74 -0.90 0.98
N LYS A 29 -17.30 -2.12 0.94
CA LYS A 29 -17.26 -2.98 -0.26
C LYS A 29 -17.88 -2.30 -1.47
N SER A 30 -18.97 -1.56 -1.29
CA SER A 30 -19.62 -0.81 -2.38
C SER A 30 -18.73 0.33 -2.87
N LEU A 31 -18.08 1.06 -1.96
CA LEU A 31 -17.12 2.10 -2.31
C LEU A 31 -15.93 1.51 -3.07
N GLU A 32 -15.31 0.45 -2.55
CA GLU A 32 -14.17 -0.25 -3.16
C GLU A 32 -14.49 -0.73 -4.58
N LYS A 33 -15.68 -1.30 -4.80
CA LYS A 33 -16.14 -1.70 -6.15
C LYS A 33 -16.20 -0.54 -7.16
N ILE A 34 -16.43 0.69 -6.68
CA ILE A 34 -16.47 1.88 -7.54
C ILE A 34 -15.05 2.41 -7.76
N VAL A 35 -14.24 2.51 -6.69
CA VAL A 35 -12.95 3.20 -6.75
C VAL A 35 -11.81 2.32 -7.23
N HIS A 36 -11.81 1.02 -6.92
CA HIS A 36 -10.68 0.14 -7.28
C HIS A 36 -10.49 -0.02 -8.79
N PRO A 37 -11.54 -0.22 -9.62
CA PRO A 37 -11.35 -0.32 -11.06
C PRO A 37 -10.76 0.97 -11.66
N GLU A 38 -11.18 2.14 -11.17
CA GLU A 38 -10.69 3.41 -11.66
C GLU A 38 -9.25 3.69 -11.21
N ILE A 39 -8.88 3.30 -9.98
CA ILE A 39 -7.50 3.37 -9.51
C ILE A 39 -6.62 2.42 -10.32
N HIS A 40 -7.06 1.18 -10.57
CA HIS A 40 -6.32 0.22 -11.39
C HIS A 40 -6.05 0.77 -12.79
N ARG A 41 -7.10 1.25 -13.48
CA ARG A 41 -6.99 1.89 -14.80
C ARG A 41 -6.00 3.05 -14.77
N ARG A 42 -5.99 3.85 -13.69
CA ARG A 42 -5.07 4.97 -13.54
C ARG A 42 -3.63 4.51 -13.32
N LEU A 43 -3.41 3.47 -12.50
CA LEU A 43 -2.08 2.87 -12.30
C LEU A 43 -1.52 2.36 -13.62
N GLU A 44 -2.30 1.61 -14.40
CA GLU A 44 -1.89 1.12 -15.73
C GLU A 44 -1.47 2.28 -16.65
N GLN A 45 -2.24 3.36 -16.67
CA GLN A 45 -1.92 4.54 -17.48
C GLN A 45 -0.62 5.23 -17.03
N GLU A 46 -0.41 5.39 -15.73
CA GLU A 46 0.81 6.00 -15.19
C GLU A 46 2.03 5.11 -15.44
N ILE A 47 1.89 3.79 -15.33
CA ILE A 47 2.94 2.82 -15.65
C ILE A 47 3.33 2.89 -17.13
N GLN A 48 2.34 2.88 -18.03
CA GLN A 48 2.59 2.96 -19.47
C GLN A 48 3.21 4.30 -19.86
N ALA A 49 2.72 5.40 -19.29
CA ALA A 49 3.29 6.72 -19.52
C ALA A 49 4.76 6.78 -19.07
N ALA A 50 5.08 6.28 -17.87
CA ALA A 50 6.45 6.20 -17.38
C ALA A 50 7.36 5.36 -18.30
N ARG A 51 6.91 4.18 -18.73
CA ARG A 51 7.65 3.30 -19.66
C ARG A 51 7.96 3.99 -20.99
N SER A 52 7.00 4.75 -21.54
CA SER A 52 7.17 5.44 -22.84
C SER A 52 8.19 6.59 -22.83
N GLN A 53 8.59 7.11 -21.66
CA GLN A 53 9.59 8.18 -21.55
C GLN A 53 11.05 7.67 -21.69
N GLY A 54 11.26 6.35 -21.71
CA GLY A 54 12.53 5.71 -22.07
C GLY A 54 13.66 5.81 -21.04
N HIS A 55 13.42 6.39 -19.86
CA HIS A 55 14.44 6.61 -18.82
C HIS A 55 13.95 6.21 -17.41
N VAL A 56 13.16 5.14 -17.32
CA VAL A 56 12.61 4.66 -16.04
C VAL A 56 13.12 3.24 -15.79
N ASP A 57 14.03 3.10 -14.84
CA ASP A 57 14.58 1.80 -14.45
C ASP A 57 13.60 1.00 -13.57
N ALA A 58 12.82 1.69 -12.73
CA ALA A 58 11.83 1.07 -11.86
C ALA A 58 10.66 2.03 -11.55
N ILE A 59 9.50 1.45 -11.25
CA ILE A 59 8.30 2.17 -10.80
C ILE A 59 7.91 1.61 -9.43
N LEU A 60 7.71 2.49 -8.45
CA LEU A 60 7.27 2.10 -7.11
C LEU A 60 5.79 2.45 -6.91
N ILE A 61 4.97 1.43 -6.65
CA ILE A 61 3.55 1.60 -6.34
C ILE A 61 3.37 1.51 -4.81
N ASP A 62 3.07 2.63 -4.16
CA ASP A 62 2.73 2.66 -2.74
C ASP A 62 1.21 2.56 -2.55
N ALA A 63 0.74 1.39 -2.12
CA ALA A 63 -0.66 1.13 -1.85
C ALA A 63 -0.85 0.21 -0.63
N ALA A 64 -1.54 0.70 0.40
CA ALA A 64 -1.81 -0.07 1.62
C ALA A 64 -2.64 -1.35 1.38
N VAL A 65 -3.45 -1.35 0.32
CA VAL A 65 -4.38 -2.42 -0.06
C VAL A 65 -3.96 -3.14 -1.34
N ILE A 66 -2.68 -3.08 -1.70
CA ILE A 66 -2.19 -3.60 -3.00
C ILE A 66 -2.59 -5.07 -3.23
N LEU A 67 -2.57 -5.90 -2.18
CA LEU A 67 -2.92 -7.31 -2.23
C LEU A 67 -4.43 -7.54 -2.23
N GLU A 68 -5.15 -6.81 -1.37
CA GLU A 68 -6.61 -6.92 -1.22
C GLU A 68 -7.35 -6.42 -2.48
N ALA A 69 -6.77 -5.43 -3.16
CA ALA A 69 -7.33 -4.84 -4.38
C ALA A 69 -6.90 -5.57 -5.67
N GLY A 70 -6.03 -6.59 -5.58
CA GLY A 70 -5.55 -7.34 -6.75
C GLY A 70 -4.47 -6.63 -7.57
N TRP A 71 -3.96 -5.48 -7.10
CA TRP A 71 -3.01 -4.66 -7.86
C TRP A 71 -1.58 -5.21 -7.85
N GLN A 72 -1.32 -6.28 -7.08
CA GLN A 72 -0.05 -7.00 -7.17
C GLN A 72 0.23 -7.54 -8.58
N GLU A 73 -0.81 -7.77 -9.39
CA GLU A 73 -0.66 -8.22 -10.79
C GLU A 73 0.03 -7.16 -11.68
N LEU A 74 0.07 -5.90 -11.24
CA LEU A 74 0.79 -4.82 -11.92
C LEU A 74 2.27 -4.75 -11.53
N CYS A 75 2.73 -5.59 -10.61
CA CYS A 75 4.06 -5.53 -10.00
C CYS A 75 4.86 -6.81 -10.27
N ASP A 76 6.12 -6.66 -10.68
CA ASP A 76 7.07 -7.78 -10.77
C ASP A 76 7.53 -8.25 -9.38
N HIS A 77 7.57 -7.32 -8.42
CA HIS A 77 8.02 -7.55 -7.06
C HIS A 77 7.15 -6.84 -6.03
N ILE A 78 6.92 -7.49 -4.89
CA ILE A 78 6.21 -6.95 -3.74
C ILE A 78 7.18 -6.76 -2.57
N VAL A 79 7.28 -5.53 -2.08
CA VAL A 79 8.11 -5.17 -0.91
C VAL A 79 7.21 -4.99 0.31
N PHE A 80 7.43 -5.79 1.35
CA PHE A 80 6.76 -5.62 2.63
C PHE A 80 7.63 -4.85 3.62
N ILE A 81 7.16 -3.70 4.09
CA ILE A 81 7.84 -2.91 5.12
C ILE A 81 7.39 -3.41 6.50
N GLU A 82 8.29 -4.10 7.20
CA GLU A 82 8.02 -4.63 8.53
C GLU A 82 8.47 -3.66 9.63
N CYS A 83 7.64 -3.49 10.65
CA CYS A 83 7.96 -2.71 11.84
C CYS A 83 7.18 -3.30 13.03
N PRO A 84 7.77 -3.45 14.23
CA PRO A 84 7.07 -3.94 15.41
C PRO A 84 5.83 -3.12 15.76
N PHE A 85 4.80 -3.77 16.32
CA PHE A 85 3.53 -3.14 16.65
C PHE A 85 3.70 -1.89 17.52
N GLU A 86 4.51 -1.98 18.58
CA GLU A 86 4.75 -0.86 19.51
C GLU A 86 5.33 0.37 18.81
N GLN A 87 6.24 0.17 17.86
CA GLN A 87 6.82 1.28 17.09
C GLN A 87 5.81 1.86 16.10
N ARG A 88 5.00 1.02 15.43
CA ARG A 88 3.91 1.51 14.57
C ARG A 88 2.93 2.35 15.37
N LEU A 89 2.50 1.86 16.53
CA LEU A 89 1.62 2.54 17.47
C LEU A 89 2.20 3.89 17.89
N GLN A 90 3.44 3.94 18.37
CA GLN A 90 4.09 5.19 18.75
C GLN A 90 4.09 6.22 17.62
N ARG A 91 4.41 5.80 16.39
CA ARG A 91 4.46 6.69 15.21
C ARG A 91 3.08 7.23 14.84
N VAL A 92 2.04 6.38 14.81
CA VAL A 92 0.68 6.84 14.46
C VAL A 92 0.04 7.66 15.58
N THR A 93 0.34 7.37 16.84
CA THR A 93 -0.07 8.20 17.97
C THR A 93 0.53 9.59 17.85
N ARG A 94 1.86 9.69 17.64
CA ARG A 94 2.56 10.97 17.52
C ARG A 94 2.11 11.78 16.30
N ASN A 95 1.97 11.13 15.14
CA ASN A 95 1.78 11.84 13.87
C ASN A 95 0.30 12.03 13.49
N ARG A 96 -0.59 11.19 14.02
CA ARG A 96 -2.01 11.16 13.63
C ARG A 96 -2.97 11.16 14.83
N GLY A 97 -2.48 11.06 16.06
CA GLY A 97 -3.31 11.00 17.26
C GLY A 97 -4.12 9.71 17.39
N TRP A 98 -3.71 8.62 16.73
CA TRP A 98 -4.43 7.35 16.78
C TRP A 98 -4.23 6.66 18.13
N SER A 99 -5.29 6.05 18.65
CA SER A 99 -5.21 5.15 19.80
C SER A 99 -4.81 3.74 19.36
N THR A 100 -4.43 2.89 20.31
CA THR A 100 -4.23 1.45 20.07
C THR A 100 -5.46 0.82 19.41
N ALA A 101 -6.65 1.15 19.91
CA ALA A 101 -7.90 0.64 19.35
C ALA A 101 -8.11 1.07 17.89
N GLU A 102 -7.81 2.32 17.53
CA GLU A 102 -7.94 2.79 16.15
C GLU A 102 -6.89 2.15 15.22
N LEU A 103 -5.65 1.95 15.67
CA LEU A 103 -4.64 1.24 14.88
C LEU A 103 -5.06 -0.21 14.63
N THR A 104 -5.37 -0.96 15.68
CA THR A 104 -5.82 -2.36 15.59
C THR A 104 -7.05 -2.48 14.70
N ARG A 105 -8.02 -1.57 14.88
CA ARG A 105 -9.22 -1.53 14.04
C ARG A 105 -8.87 -1.37 12.57
N ARG A 106 -7.95 -0.47 12.21
CA ARG A 106 -7.54 -0.28 10.80
C ARG A 106 -6.80 -1.49 10.24
N GLU A 107 -5.90 -2.09 11.02
CA GLU A 107 -5.17 -3.29 10.60
C GLU A 107 -6.13 -4.49 10.38
N ASN A 108 -7.18 -4.62 11.20
CA ASN A 108 -8.19 -5.68 11.07
C ASN A 108 -9.09 -5.54 9.83
N HIS A 109 -9.14 -4.37 9.18
CA HIS A 109 -9.87 -4.19 7.91
C HIS A 109 -9.02 -4.53 6.69
N GLN A 110 -7.78 -4.94 6.89
CA GLN A 110 -6.83 -5.32 5.85
C GLN A 110 -6.45 -6.78 5.98
N LEU A 111 -5.78 -7.31 4.97
CA LEU A 111 -5.17 -8.63 5.03
C LEU A 111 -4.17 -8.66 6.23
N PRO A 112 -4.16 -9.72 7.05
CA PRO A 112 -3.25 -9.80 8.19
C PRO A 112 -1.79 -9.60 7.76
N LEU A 113 -1.01 -8.88 8.56
CA LEU A 113 0.39 -8.57 8.25
C LEU A 113 1.23 -9.84 7.98
N SER A 114 0.93 -10.94 8.66
CA SER A 114 1.58 -12.23 8.42
C SER A 114 1.33 -12.77 7.01
N GLU A 115 0.12 -12.59 6.48
CA GLU A 115 -0.22 -12.99 5.12
C GLU A 115 0.40 -12.02 4.10
N LYS A 116 0.39 -10.70 4.38
CA LYS A 116 1.10 -9.72 3.55
C LYS A 116 2.58 -10.06 3.43
N ARG A 117 3.23 -10.43 4.54
CA ARG A 117 4.63 -10.85 4.58
C ARG A 117 4.88 -12.11 3.73
N LYS A 118 4.01 -13.12 3.79
CA LYS A 118 4.16 -14.36 3.02
C LYS A 118 4.09 -14.14 1.50
N LEU A 119 3.31 -13.15 1.07
CA LEU A 119 3.12 -12.81 -0.34
C LEU A 119 4.18 -11.83 -0.87
N ALA A 120 5.10 -11.37 -0.02
CA ALA A 120 6.13 -10.42 -0.41
C ALA A 120 7.31 -11.12 -1.06
N THR A 121 7.87 -10.50 -2.11
CA THR A 121 9.15 -10.89 -2.69
C THR A 121 10.30 -10.64 -1.72
N THR A 122 10.23 -9.53 -0.98
CA THR A 122 11.25 -9.16 0.00
C THR A 122 10.62 -8.44 1.20
N VAL A 123 11.33 -8.48 2.33
CA VAL A 123 10.97 -7.78 3.55
C VAL A 123 12.04 -6.75 3.85
N VAL A 124 11.61 -5.50 4.10
CA VAL A 124 12.47 -4.41 4.57
C VAL A 124 12.11 -4.12 6.02
N HIS A 125 13.08 -4.23 6.91
CA HIS A 125 12.90 -3.96 8.33
C HIS A 125 13.06 -2.46 8.62
N ASN A 126 12.01 -1.85 9.18
CA ASN A 126 11.91 -0.44 9.56
C ASN A 126 11.72 -0.29 11.08
N ASP A 127 12.46 -1.10 11.83
CA ASP A 127 12.47 -1.18 13.30
C ASP A 127 13.70 -0.51 13.94
N GLN A 128 14.62 -0.01 13.12
CA GLN A 128 15.77 0.82 13.50
C GLN A 128 15.55 2.26 13.03
N ASP A 129 16.56 2.87 12.41
CA ASP A 129 16.47 4.17 11.76
C ASP A 129 16.06 4.07 10.28
N LEU A 130 15.58 5.18 9.72
CA LEU A 130 15.12 5.28 8.34
C LEU A 130 16.23 4.99 7.31
N GLN A 131 17.49 5.30 7.64
CA GLN A 131 18.62 5.04 6.74
C GLN A 131 18.90 3.54 6.63
N SER A 132 18.70 2.78 7.71
CA SER A 132 18.80 1.32 7.71
C SER A 132 17.77 0.67 6.79
N ALA A 133 16.50 1.09 6.89
CA ALA A 133 15.45 0.64 5.98
C ALA A 133 15.73 1.07 4.52
N GLY A 134 16.20 2.31 4.33
CA GLY A 134 16.59 2.83 3.01
C GLY A 134 17.69 1.99 2.36
N ARG A 135 18.76 1.64 3.10
CA ARG A 135 19.84 0.78 2.59
C ARG A 135 19.36 -0.62 2.20
N GLN A 136 18.46 -1.22 2.98
CA GLN A 136 17.88 -2.52 2.65
C GLN A 136 17.07 -2.46 1.35
N LEU A 137 16.24 -1.42 1.21
CA LEU A 137 15.45 -1.20 -0.01
C LEU A 137 16.36 -0.93 -1.23
N SER A 138 17.35 -0.06 -1.10
CA SER A 138 18.31 0.22 -2.18
C SER A 138 19.04 -1.04 -2.62
N ARG A 139 19.52 -1.86 -1.68
CA ARG A 139 20.17 -3.14 -2.02
C ARG A 139 19.26 -4.08 -2.78
N PHE A 140 17.97 -4.11 -2.45
CA PHE A 140 16.99 -4.91 -3.19
C PHE A 140 16.77 -4.35 -4.59
N ILE A 141 16.61 -3.04 -4.73
CA ILE A 141 16.48 -2.37 -6.04
C ILE A 141 17.72 -2.65 -6.90
N ASP A 142 18.93 -2.50 -6.37
CA ASP A 142 20.17 -2.78 -7.08
C ASP A 142 20.29 -4.25 -7.51
N LEU A 143 19.68 -5.18 -6.77
CA LEU A 143 19.66 -6.60 -7.12
C LEU A 143 18.73 -6.88 -8.30
N ILE A 144 17.54 -6.28 -8.31
CA ILE A 144 16.54 -6.51 -9.37
C ILE A 144 16.84 -5.73 -10.65
N LEU A 145 17.63 -4.65 -10.57
CA LEU A 145 18.08 -3.88 -11.73
C LEU A 145 19.36 -4.42 -12.37
N GLN A 146 20.01 -5.42 -11.77
CA GLN A 146 21.14 -6.09 -12.42
C GLN A 146 20.63 -6.87 -13.64
N PRO A 147 21.25 -6.70 -14.83
CA PRO A 147 20.90 -7.52 -15.97
C PRO A 147 21.13 -8.98 -15.63
N GLU A 148 20.16 -9.85 -15.98
CA GLU A 148 20.32 -11.29 -15.87
C GLU A 148 21.66 -11.66 -16.52
N LYS A 149 22.59 -12.23 -15.76
CA LYS A 149 23.75 -12.89 -16.34
C LYS A 149 23.17 -13.98 -17.23
N GLU A 150 23.35 -13.87 -18.54
CA GLU A 150 23.06 -14.93 -19.50
C GLU A 150 23.60 -16.24 -18.94
N THR A 151 22.70 -17.09 -18.43
CA THR A 151 23.00 -18.49 -18.14
C THR A 151 23.10 -19.18 -19.51
N ASN A 152 24.24 -18.99 -20.18
CA ASN A 152 24.64 -19.83 -21.30
C ASN A 152 25.02 -21.20 -20.74
N ASN A 153 24.19 -22.21 -21.03
CA ASN A 153 24.57 -23.61 -21.11
C ASN A 153 23.73 -24.31 -22.18
#